data_AF-A0A2M6ZR49-F1
#
_entry.id   AF-A0A2M6ZR49-F1
#
_cell.length_a   1.000
_cell.length_b   1.000
_cell.length_c   1.000
_cell.angle_alpha   90.00
_cell.angle_beta   90.00
_cell.angle_gamma   90.00
#
_symmetry.space_group_name_H-M   'P 1'
#
loop_
_entity.id
_entity.type
_entity.pdbx_description
1 polymer ?
#
loop_
_entity_poly.entity_id
_entity_poly.type
_entity_poly.pdbx_seq_one_letter_code
_entity_poly.pdbx_strand_id
1 'polypeptide(L)'
;FEGTKASKDLLDFINKENIGGVILFERNWQSIKQLKSLIHDLQQAGNGQLLVCVDQEGGRVLRFKKPFTRFPCMLDVAKAGKDEAYNIGKKLGEELSDAGINVNFAPVLDVATNVYNQVIGDRSFGKDPLIVAEYGVELMRGLIDGGVMPCGKHFPGHGDTDLDSHLELPHLSHTRKRLDACELIPFKKAIENKIPALMTAHVVYSSIDNKYPASLSKKIVNNLLRNELKYDGIIFSDDLLMKAITNQMKIEEAALLALNAGSDMILVCKDMDCQKRVIDRLHNVAYTGELVSRGRYPPR
;
A
#
# COMPACT_ATOMS: atom_id res chain seq x y z
N PHE A 1 6.36 -6.39 -12.65
CA PHE A 1 7.14 -6.85 -13.81
C PHE A 1 8.61 -6.99 -13.44
N GLU A 2 9.38 -7.66 -14.29
CA GLU A 2 10.82 -7.92 -14.15
C GLU A 2 11.66 -6.97 -15.02
N GLY A 3 12.90 -6.72 -14.59
CA GLY A 3 13.90 -5.98 -15.36
C GLY A 3 13.79 -4.45 -15.29
N THR A 4 14.79 -3.79 -15.89
CA THR A 4 15.00 -2.33 -15.84
C THR A 4 14.47 -1.59 -17.08
N LYS A 5 13.74 -2.30 -17.95
CA LYS A 5 13.07 -1.75 -19.13
C LYS A 5 11.68 -2.39 -19.25
N ALA A 6 10.70 -1.63 -19.69
CA ALA A 6 9.39 -2.18 -19.99
C ALA A 6 9.46 -3.01 -21.28
N SER A 7 8.94 -4.24 -21.25
CA SER A 7 8.78 -5.03 -22.46
C SER A 7 7.62 -4.48 -23.30
N LYS A 8 7.64 -4.72 -24.61
CA LYS A 8 6.51 -4.38 -25.49
C LYS A 8 5.20 -4.99 -24.97
N ASP A 9 5.24 -6.25 -24.55
CA ASP A 9 4.07 -6.95 -24.02
C ASP A 9 3.48 -6.27 -22.78
N LEU A 10 4.33 -5.72 -21.89
CA LEU A 10 3.88 -4.97 -20.72
C LEU A 10 3.22 -3.64 -21.13
N LEU A 11 3.84 -2.91 -22.04
CA LEU A 11 3.32 -1.62 -22.51
C LEU A 11 1.97 -1.82 -23.24
N ASP A 12 1.87 -2.83 -24.09
CA ASP A 12 0.63 -3.21 -24.77
C ASP A 12 -0.46 -3.61 -23.76
N PHE A 13 -0.10 -4.37 -22.71
CA PHE A 13 -1.03 -4.77 -21.65
C PHE A 13 -1.55 -3.56 -20.86
N ILE A 14 -0.66 -2.64 -20.47
CA ILE A 14 -1.03 -1.38 -19.80
C ILE A 14 -2.06 -0.60 -20.63
N ASN A 15 -1.76 -0.43 -21.92
CA ASN A 15 -2.58 0.37 -22.82
C ASN A 15 -3.94 -0.29 -23.11
N LYS A 16 -3.95 -1.57 -23.48
CA LYS A 16 -5.17 -2.28 -23.90
C LYS A 16 -6.14 -2.50 -22.75
N GLU A 17 -5.62 -2.84 -21.57
CA GLU A 17 -6.47 -3.15 -20.41
C GLU A 17 -6.81 -1.92 -19.56
N ASN A 18 -6.26 -0.75 -19.91
CA ASN A 18 -6.37 0.50 -19.14
C ASN A 18 -5.90 0.32 -17.68
N ILE A 19 -4.71 -0.23 -17.50
CA ILE A 19 -4.12 -0.43 -16.18
C ILE A 19 -3.90 0.94 -15.52
N GLY A 20 -4.40 1.13 -14.30
CA GLY A 20 -4.35 2.42 -13.59
C GLY A 20 -3.06 2.70 -12.82
N GLY A 21 -2.19 1.71 -12.61
CA GLY A 21 -0.95 1.91 -11.89
C GLY A 21 0.07 0.80 -12.02
N VAL A 22 1.32 1.14 -11.72
CA VAL A 22 2.49 0.26 -11.74
C VAL A 22 3.32 0.51 -10.49
N ILE A 23 3.77 -0.56 -9.83
CA ILE A 23 4.69 -0.45 -8.68
C ILE A 23 6.10 -0.88 -9.10
N LEU A 24 7.08 -0.05 -8.76
CA LEU A 24 8.49 -0.29 -9.01
C LEU A 24 9.18 -0.87 -7.78
N PHE A 25 10.09 -1.81 -8.04
CA PHE A 25 10.92 -2.49 -7.04
C PHE A 25 12.40 -2.28 -7.34
N GLU A 26 13.28 -2.78 -6.47
CA GLU A 26 14.73 -2.74 -6.68
C GLU A 26 15.15 -3.38 -8.01
N ARG A 27 14.46 -4.45 -8.45
CA ARG A 27 14.68 -5.09 -9.76
C ARG A 27 14.41 -4.19 -10.97
N ASN A 28 13.73 -3.06 -10.78
CA ASN A 28 13.44 -2.07 -11.82
C ASN A 28 14.42 -0.89 -11.82
N TRP A 29 15.41 -0.91 -10.92
CA TRP A 29 16.36 0.16 -10.69
C TRP A 29 17.77 -0.18 -11.16
N GLN A 30 18.38 0.77 -11.87
CA GLN A 30 19.81 0.73 -12.24
C GLN A 30 20.48 2.11 -12.07
N SER A 31 19.83 3.20 -12.50
CA SER A 31 20.32 4.58 -12.36
C SER A 31 19.17 5.57 -12.55
N ILE A 32 19.35 6.84 -12.14
CA ILE A 32 18.33 7.89 -12.36
C ILE A 32 17.95 7.99 -13.84
N LYS A 33 18.93 8.00 -14.75
CA LYS A 33 18.67 8.12 -16.19
C LYS A 33 17.84 6.95 -16.71
N GLN A 34 18.16 5.73 -16.30
CA GLN A 34 17.38 4.55 -16.67
C GLN A 34 15.98 4.59 -16.07
N LEU A 35 15.83 4.97 -14.79
CA LEU A 35 14.54 5.04 -14.11
C LEU A 35 13.61 6.05 -14.80
N LYS A 36 14.10 7.25 -15.11
CA LYS A 36 13.32 8.27 -15.83
C LYS A 36 12.88 7.79 -17.21
N SER A 37 13.76 7.07 -17.93
CA SER A 37 13.40 6.48 -19.23
C SER A 37 12.32 5.41 -19.08
N LEU A 38 12.45 4.51 -18.10
CA LEU A 38 11.45 3.48 -17.82
C LEU A 38 10.10 4.10 -17.48
N ILE A 39 10.07 5.10 -16.61
CA ILE A 39 8.83 5.78 -16.20
C ILE A 39 8.20 6.53 -17.38
N HIS A 40 9.02 7.13 -18.25
CA HIS A 40 8.52 7.76 -19.48
C HIS A 40 7.79 6.77 -20.39
N ASP A 41 8.39 5.61 -20.64
CA ASP A 41 7.77 4.56 -21.48
C ASP A 41 6.45 4.06 -20.86
N LEU A 42 6.44 3.83 -19.54
CA LEU A 42 5.24 3.42 -18.81
C LEU A 42 4.14 4.49 -18.89
N GLN A 43 4.47 5.76 -18.64
CA GLN A 43 3.52 6.85 -18.72
C GLN A 43 2.94 7.01 -20.13
N GLN A 44 3.75 6.86 -21.19
CA GLN A 44 3.22 6.87 -22.55
C GLN A 44 2.18 5.76 -22.78
N ALA A 45 2.45 4.54 -22.31
CA ALA A 45 1.51 3.43 -22.46
C ALA A 45 0.18 3.66 -21.71
N GLY A 46 0.22 4.33 -20.56
CA GLY A 46 -0.97 4.70 -19.79
C GLY A 46 -1.45 6.13 -20.01
N ASN A 47 -1.18 6.73 -21.18
CA ASN A 47 -1.68 8.04 -21.60
C ASN A 47 -1.39 9.19 -20.60
N GLY A 48 -0.28 9.10 -19.86
CA GLY A 48 0.15 10.07 -18.86
C GLY A 48 -0.62 10.05 -17.53
N GLN A 49 -1.45 9.02 -17.31
CA GLN A 49 -2.34 8.93 -16.15
C GLN A 49 -1.95 7.83 -15.15
N LEU A 50 -0.82 7.14 -15.35
CA LEU A 50 -0.43 6.05 -14.44
C LEU A 50 -0.06 6.59 -13.06
N LEU A 51 -0.57 5.91 -12.04
CA LEU A 51 0.06 5.90 -10.73
C LEU A 51 1.33 5.06 -10.79
N VAL A 52 2.48 5.71 -10.71
CA VAL A 52 3.79 5.09 -10.62
C VAL A 52 4.19 5.08 -9.15
N CYS A 53 4.10 3.89 -8.56
CA CYS A 53 4.22 3.65 -7.13
C CYS A 53 5.58 3.07 -6.74
N VAL A 54 5.99 3.28 -5.50
CA VAL A 54 7.18 2.64 -4.90
C VAL A 54 7.00 2.45 -3.39
N ASP A 55 7.73 1.51 -2.81
CA ASP A 55 7.99 1.45 -1.36
C ASP A 55 9.36 2.07 -1.05
N GLN A 56 9.43 3.39 -0.92
CA GLN A 56 10.63 4.08 -0.47
C GLN A 56 10.35 4.66 0.92
N GLU A 57 10.43 3.81 1.95
CA GLU A 57 10.12 4.20 3.33
C GLU A 57 11.32 4.83 4.02
N GLY A 58 12.52 4.30 3.79
CA GLY A 58 13.70 4.57 4.60
C GLY A 58 14.16 3.32 5.36
N GLY A 59 15.31 3.40 6.04
CA GLY A 59 15.86 2.27 6.77
C GLY A 59 16.16 1.07 5.87
N ARG A 60 15.47 -0.05 6.09
CA ARG A 60 15.63 -1.28 5.29
C ARG A 60 14.68 -1.40 4.09
N VAL A 61 13.61 -0.60 4.03
CA VAL A 61 12.68 -0.60 2.90
C VAL A 61 13.01 0.59 2.00
N LEU A 62 13.95 0.36 1.09
CA LEU A 62 14.36 1.30 0.06
C LEU A 62 14.55 0.54 -1.27
N ARG A 63 13.91 0.99 -2.35
CA ARG A 63 14.06 0.39 -3.68
C ARG A 63 15.15 1.07 -4.49
N PHE A 64 15.20 2.40 -4.42
CA PHE A 64 16.19 3.19 -5.14
C PHE A 64 17.37 3.51 -4.24
N LYS A 65 18.56 3.15 -4.72
CA LYS A 65 19.84 3.34 -4.02
C LYS A 65 20.54 4.59 -4.54
N LYS A 66 21.80 4.79 -4.14
CA LYS A 66 22.65 5.89 -4.60
C LYS A 66 22.46 6.13 -6.12
N PRO A 67 22.19 7.37 -6.56
CA PRO A 67 22.34 8.63 -5.83
C PRO A 67 21.14 9.10 -4.97
N PHE A 68 20.06 8.33 -4.84
CA PHE A 68 19.00 8.66 -3.86
C PHE A 68 19.55 8.72 -2.44
N THR A 69 18.98 9.61 -1.63
CA THR A 69 19.33 9.74 -0.22
C THR A 69 18.91 8.48 0.54
N ARG A 70 19.82 7.99 1.40
CA ARG A 70 19.51 6.88 2.31
C ARG A 70 19.03 7.45 3.64
N PHE A 71 17.73 7.51 3.82
CA PHE A 71 17.10 7.94 5.08
C PHE A 71 17.20 6.86 6.17
N PRO A 72 17.29 7.25 7.45
CA PRO A 72 17.23 6.32 8.59
C PRO A 72 15.88 5.58 8.65
N CYS A 73 15.80 4.54 9.48
CA CYS A 73 14.52 3.88 9.77
C CYS A 73 13.62 4.82 10.59
N MET A 74 12.29 4.64 10.53
CA MET A 74 11.36 5.56 11.17
C MET A 74 11.44 5.54 12.70
N LEU A 75 11.90 4.43 13.29
CA LEU A 75 12.19 4.37 14.71
C LEU A 75 13.33 5.32 15.13
N ASP A 76 14.34 5.50 14.28
CA ASP A 76 15.43 6.45 14.54
C ASP A 76 15.00 7.89 14.25
N VAL A 77 14.18 8.10 13.21
CA VAL A 77 13.54 9.41 12.96
C VAL A 77 12.72 9.86 14.17
N ALA A 78 11.99 8.94 14.80
CA ALA A 78 11.18 9.26 15.97
C ALA A 78 12.00 9.86 17.12
N LYS A 79 13.25 9.41 17.29
CA LYS A 79 14.19 9.92 18.31
C LYS A 79 14.70 11.32 17.99
N ALA A 80 14.76 11.70 16.71
CA ALA A 80 15.19 13.02 16.26
C ALA A 80 14.08 14.08 16.41
N GLY A 81 12.81 13.67 16.42
CA GLY A 81 11.66 14.55 16.65
C GLY A 81 10.71 14.63 15.46
N LYS A 82 9.50 15.15 15.69
CA LYS A 82 8.44 15.20 14.68
C LYS A 82 8.80 16.05 13.45
N ASP A 83 9.58 17.12 13.64
CA ASP A 83 9.99 18.01 12.55
C ASP A 83 10.92 17.27 11.58
N GLU A 84 11.71 16.32 12.08
CA GLU A 84 12.55 15.46 11.25
C GLU A 84 11.71 14.52 10.37
N ALA A 85 10.57 14.02 10.88
CA ALA A 85 9.64 13.22 10.07
C ALA A 85 9.10 14.03 8.89
N TYR A 86 8.72 15.30 9.10
CA TYR A 86 8.31 16.19 8.00
C TYR A 86 9.45 16.44 7.01
N ASN A 87 10.64 16.81 7.49
CA ASN A 87 11.78 17.14 6.64
C ASN A 87 12.21 15.95 5.77
N ILE A 88 12.26 14.75 6.34
CA ILE A 88 12.53 13.52 5.60
C ILE A 88 11.43 13.26 4.58
N GLY A 89 10.16 13.36 4.99
CA GLY A 89 9.01 13.17 4.08
C GLY A 89 9.10 14.10 2.87
N LYS A 90 9.43 15.36 3.10
CA LYS A 90 9.59 16.37 2.04
C LYS A 90 10.74 16.04 1.10
N LYS A 91 11.93 15.76 1.63
CA LYS A 91 13.09 15.46 0.78
C LYS A 91 12.90 14.18 -0.02
N LEU A 92 12.31 13.18 0.60
CA LEU A 92 11.93 11.92 -0.03
C LEU A 92 10.90 12.15 -1.15
N GLY A 93 9.87 12.95 -0.90
CA GLY A 93 8.88 13.33 -1.91
C GLY A 93 9.54 14.03 -3.11
N GLU A 94 10.39 15.02 -2.86
CA GLU A 94 11.12 15.75 -3.90
C GLU A 94 11.95 14.81 -4.79
N GLU A 95 12.76 13.93 -4.19
CA GLU A 95 13.61 13.00 -4.95
C GLU A 95 12.78 12.01 -5.81
N LEU A 96 11.65 11.56 -5.28
CA LEU A 96 10.75 10.64 -5.97
C LEU A 96 9.99 11.34 -7.11
N SER A 97 9.41 12.51 -6.83
CA SER A 97 8.71 13.34 -7.83
C SER A 97 9.64 13.72 -8.98
N ASP A 98 10.89 14.13 -8.68
CA ASP A 98 11.90 14.44 -9.68
C ASP A 98 12.23 13.25 -10.59
N ALA A 99 12.08 12.02 -10.11
CA ALA A 99 12.25 10.80 -10.88
C ALA A 99 11.01 10.40 -11.69
N GLY A 100 9.85 11.03 -11.45
CA GLY A 100 8.56 10.73 -12.09
C GLY A 100 7.69 9.74 -11.31
N ILE A 101 8.04 9.44 -10.05
CA ILE A 101 7.19 8.67 -9.13
C ILE A 101 6.14 9.62 -8.55
N ASN A 102 4.88 9.20 -8.51
CA ASN A 102 3.79 10.03 -8.00
C ASN A 102 3.03 9.41 -6.82
N VAL A 103 3.35 8.16 -6.44
CA VAL A 103 2.84 7.52 -5.21
C VAL A 103 3.98 6.87 -4.44
N ASN A 104 4.04 7.13 -3.14
CA ASN A 104 4.90 6.39 -2.22
C ASN A 104 4.03 5.64 -1.20
N PHE A 105 4.25 4.34 -1.04
CA PHE A 105 3.58 3.53 -0.03
C PHE A 105 4.22 3.76 1.35
N ALA A 106 4.11 4.99 1.84
CA ALA A 106 4.50 5.49 3.15
C ALA A 106 3.54 6.63 3.55
N PRO A 107 3.34 6.91 4.85
CA PRO A 107 4.00 6.34 6.03
C PRO A 107 3.53 4.92 6.41
N VAL A 108 4.39 4.20 7.13
CA VAL A 108 3.95 3.08 7.97
C VAL A 108 3.29 3.65 9.23
N LEU A 109 2.01 3.33 9.42
CA LEU A 109 1.15 3.75 10.53
C LEU A 109 0.94 2.64 11.56
N ASP A 110 1.63 1.50 11.40
CA ASP A 110 1.57 0.39 12.34
C ASP A 110 2.26 0.73 13.66
N VAL A 111 1.66 0.37 14.79
CA VAL A 111 2.23 0.55 16.14
C VAL A 111 2.98 -0.70 16.54
N ALA A 112 4.30 -0.62 16.70
CA ALA A 112 5.18 -1.78 16.89
C ALA A 112 5.16 -2.31 18.34
N THR A 113 4.00 -2.77 18.82
CA THR A 113 3.85 -3.24 20.21
C THR A 113 4.48 -4.60 20.46
N ASN A 114 4.59 -5.44 19.43
CA ASN A 114 5.26 -6.73 19.50
C ASN A 114 6.74 -6.62 19.14
N VAL A 115 7.62 -6.94 20.10
CA VAL A 115 9.08 -6.90 19.90
C VAL A 115 9.62 -8.00 18.98
N TYR A 116 8.85 -9.06 18.75
CA TYR A 116 9.22 -10.17 17.87
C TYR A 116 8.79 -9.92 16.42
N ASN A 117 7.99 -8.88 16.16
CA ASN A 117 7.52 -8.54 14.82
C ASN A 117 8.68 -8.02 13.95
N GLN A 118 9.20 -8.89 13.08
CA GLN A 118 10.25 -8.56 12.11
C GLN A 118 9.71 -7.90 10.84
N VAL A 119 8.39 -7.94 10.61
CA VAL A 119 7.76 -7.34 9.42
C VAL A 119 7.70 -5.83 9.56
N ILE A 120 7.26 -5.32 10.70
CA ILE A 120 7.17 -3.89 11.00
C ILE A 120 8.45 -3.43 11.70
N GLY A 121 8.66 -3.82 12.96
CA GLY A 121 9.85 -3.47 13.73
C GLY A 121 10.23 -1.99 13.61
N ASP A 122 11.43 -1.73 13.09
CA ASP A 122 12.03 -0.40 12.91
C ASP A 122 11.39 0.47 11.81
N ARG A 123 10.48 -0.09 11.00
CA ARG A 123 9.68 0.65 10.01
C ARG A 123 8.61 1.52 10.68
N SER A 124 8.20 1.18 11.89
CA SER A 124 7.30 2.00 12.69
C SER A 124 8.05 3.14 13.38
N PHE A 125 7.37 4.25 13.65
CA PHE A 125 7.87 5.30 14.53
C PHE A 125 7.97 4.87 16.00
N GLY A 126 7.33 3.77 16.41
CA GLY A 126 7.53 3.21 17.75
C GLY A 126 6.33 2.45 18.31
N LYS A 127 6.29 2.37 19.63
CA LYS A 127 5.30 1.59 20.39
C LYS A 127 4.14 2.41 20.93
N ASP A 128 4.28 3.73 20.93
CA ASP A 128 3.25 4.65 21.39
C ASP A 128 2.35 5.04 20.20
N PRO A 129 1.05 4.68 20.22
CA PRO A 129 0.14 5.00 19.14
C PRO A 129 0.00 6.51 18.86
N LEU A 130 0.18 7.37 19.87
CA LEU A 130 0.11 8.83 19.69
C LEU A 130 1.35 9.36 18.95
N ILE A 131 2.54 8.85 19.28
CA ILE A 131 3.77 9.18 18.55
C ILE A 131 3.68 8.72 17.09
N VAL A 132 3.23 7.48 16.85
CA VAL A 132 3.06 6.96 15.48
C VAL A 132 2.05 7.80 14.69
N ALA A 133 0.96 8.23 15.34
CA ALA A 133 -0.06 9.08 14.73
C ALA A 133 0.50 10.47 14.35
N GLU A 134 1.17 11.15 15.27
CA GLU A 134 1.72 12.49 15.04
C GLU A 134 2.82 12.46 13.97
N TYR A 135 3.78 11.56 14.09
CA TYR A 135 4.95 11.51 13.21
C TYR A 135 4.58 10.96 11.83
N GLY A 136 3.64 10.01 11.75
CA GLY A 136 3.08 9.54 10.49
C GLY A 136 2.40 10.68 9.72
N VAL A 137 1.65 11.55 10.39
CA VAL A 137 1.03 12.73 9.74
C VAL A 137 2.08 13.72 9.26
N GLU A 138 3.16 13.95 10.00
CA GLU A 138 4.23 14.85 9.55
C GLU A 138 4.99 14.29 8.33
N LEU A 139 5.33 12.99 8.30
CA LEU A 139 5.90 12.36 7.10
C LEU A 139 4.94 12.47 5.91
N MET A 140 3.65 12.22 6.13
CA MET A 140 2.60 12.34 5.11
C MET A 140 2.55 13.77 4.52
N ARG A 141 2.55 14.79 5.37
CA ARG A 141 2.58 16.20 4.92
C ARG A 141 3.84 16.51 4.12
N GLY A 142 5.00 16.04 4.59
CA GLY A 142 6.25 16.16 3.86
C GLY A 142 6.16 15.55 2.46
N LEU A 143 5.68 14.31 2.34
CA LEU A 143 5.54 13.64 1.03
C LEU A 143 4.64 14.45 0.07
N ILE A 144 3.51 14.97 0.56
CA ILE A 144 2.61 15.82 -0.23
C ILE A 144 3.32 17.09 -0.70
N ASP A 145 4.02 17.79 0.19
CA ASP A 145 4.75 19.02 -0.14
C ASP A 145 5.94 18.76 -1.07
N GLY A 146 6.49 17.54 -1.05
CA GLY A 146 7.50 17.06 -1.99
C GLY A 146 6.93 16.62 -3.35
N GLY A 147 5.61 16.65 -3.53
CA GLY A 147 4.94 16.36 -4.80
C GLY A 147 4.54 14.89 -5.00
N VAL A 148 4.54 14.07 -3.95
CA VAL A 148 4.20 12.64 -4.04
C VAL A 148 3.00 12.31 -3.17
N MET A 149 2.06 11.54 -3.71
CA MET A 149 0.90 11.06 -2.95
C MET A 149 1.35 10.02 -1.90
N PRO A 150 1.14 10.26 -0.60
CA PRO A 150 1.40 9.27 0.44
C PRO A 150 0.28 8.22 0.50
N CYS A 151 0.62 7.02 0.93
CA CYS A 151 -0.32 5.94 1.18
C CYS A 151 0.02 5.28 2.53
N GLY A 152 -0.85 5.50 3.52
CA GLY A 152 -0.65 5.01 4.88
C GLY A 152 -0.93 3.52 5.00
N LYS A 153 -0.09 2.78 5.71
CA LYS A 153 -0.18 1.30 5.77
C LYS A 153 0.26 0.70 7.12
N HIS A 154 -0.20 -0.48 7.52
CA HIS A 154 -1.10 -1.39 6.81
C HIS A 154 -2.41 -1.51 7.61
N PHE A 155 -3.48 -0.89 7.12
CA PHE A 155 -4.76 -0.82 7.82
C PHE A 155 -5.35 -2.22 8.10
N PRO A 156 -5.90 -2.50 9.30
CA PRO A 156 -6.04 -1.61 10.47
C PRO A 156 -4.86 -1.64 11.46
N GLY A 157 -3.76 -2.33 11.16
CA GLY A 157 -2.54 -2.32 11.95
C GLY A 157 -1.85 -3.69 12.00
N HIS A 158 -0.61 -3.77 11.52
CA HIS A 158 0.20 -5.00 11.42
C HIS A 158 1.25 -5.11 12.55
N GLY A 159 1.37 -4.10 13.41
CA GLY A 159 2.50 -3.95 14.33
C GLY A 159 2.57 -4.95 15.50
N ASP A 160 1.48 -5.68 15.80
CA ASP A 160 1.43 -6.67 16.89
C ASP A 160 1.46 -8.14 16.41
N THR A 161 1.75 -8.42 15.14
CA THR A 161 1.74 -9.80 14.60
C THR A 161 3.03 -10.57 14.92
N ASP A 162 2.88 -11.85 15.29
CA ASP A 162 4.01 -12.78 15.53
C ASP A 162 4.58 -13.42 14.25
N LEU A 163 3.81 -13.44 13.15
CA LEU A 163 4.14 -14.13 11.91
C LEU A 163 4.31 -13.16 10.74
N ASP A 164 5.18 -13.54 9.79
CA ASP A 164 5.39 -12.79 8.56
C ASP A 164 4.35 -13.15 7.49
N SER A 165 3.60 -12.16 7.02
CA SER A 165 2.59 -12.31 5.95
C SER A 165 3.18 -12.77 4.61
N HIS A 166 4.50 -12.64 4.41
CA HIS A 166 5.20 -13.22 3.27
C HIS A 166 5.35 -14.74 3.36
N LEU A 167 5.13 -15.34 4.54
CA LEU A 167 5.30 -16.76 4.81
C LEU A 167 3.97 -17.43 5.11
N GLU A 168 3.17 -16.87 6.02
CA GLU A 168 1.89 -17.41 6.49
C GLU A 168 0.90 -16.29 6.84
N LEU A 169 -0.40 -16.60 6.88
CA LEU A 169 -1.44 -15.62 7.18
C LEU A 169 -1.43 -15.26 8.69
N PRO A 170 -1.09 -14.03 9.10
CA PRO A 170 -1.05 -13.66 10.51
C PRO A 170 -2.46 -13.46 11.08
N HIS A 171 -2.62 -13.80 12.37
CA HIS A 171 -3.86 -13.62 13.11
C HIS A 171 -3.65 -12.71 14.32
N LEU A 172 -4.51 -11.71 14.48
CA LEU A 172 -4.60 -10.86 15.65
C LEU A 172 -5.92 -11.13 16.37
N SER A 173 -5.79 -11.64 17.60
CA SER A 173 -6.92 -12.02 18.45
C SER A 173 -7.31 -10.93 19.46
N HIS A 174 -6.83 -9.70 19.27
CA HIS A 174 -7.16 -8.57 20.14
C HIS A 174 -8.65 -8.21 20.08
N THR A 175 -9.15 -7.68 21.18
CA THR A 175 -10.52 -7.15 21.25
C THR A 175 -10.67 -5.88 20.41
N ARG A 176 -11.90 -5.58 19.98
CA ARG A 176 -12.21 -4.32 19.29
C ARG A 176 -11.78 -3.08 20.10
N LYS A 177 -11.96 -3.09 21.42
CA LYS A 177 -11.54 -2.02 22.33
C LYS A 177 -10.02 -1.79 22.29
N ARG A 178 -9.22 -2.86 22.16
CA ARG A 178 -7.77 -2.75 22.01
C ARG A 178 -7.42 -2.10 20.67
N LEU A 179 -8.02 -2.57 19.57
CA LEU A 179 -7.83 -1.98 18.23
C LEU A 179 -8.13 -0.48 18.22
N ASP A 180 -9.21 -0.05 18.86
CA ASP A 180 -9.57 1.37 18.95
C ASP A 180 -8.60 2.21 19.80
N ALA A 181 -7.98 1.60 20.82
CA ALA A 181 -7.07 2.27 21.75
C ALA A 181 -5.59 2.18 21.35
N CYS A 182 -5.26 1.53 20.23
CA CYS A 182 -3.88 1.37 19.78
C CYS A 182 -3.79 1.40 18.25
N GLU A 183 -4.14 0.29 17.59
CA GLU A 183 -3.85 0.07 16.18
C GLU A 183 -4.56 1.10 15.28
N LEU A 184 -5.80 1.49 15.61
CA LEU A 184 -6.59 2.43 14.82
C LEU A 184 -6.26 3.90 15.07
N ILE A 185 -5.52 4.25 16.13
CA ILE A 185 -5.23 5.65 16.48
C ILE A 185 -4.47 6.37 15.35
N PRO A 186 -3.35 5.82 14.81
CA PRO A 186 -2.64 6.46 13.70
C PRO A 186 -3.48 6.63 12.44
N PHE A 187 -4.31 5.64 12.10
CA PHE A 187 -5.17 5.71 10.91
C PHE A 187 -6.28 6.76 11.08
N LYS A 188 -6.93 6.83 12.25
CA LYS A 188 -7.92 7.87 12.55
C LYS A 188 -7.28 9.26 12.41
N LYS A 189 -6.09 9.45 12.97
CA LYS A 189 -5.36 10.73 12.86
C LYS A 189 -4.98 11.08 11.42
N ALA A 190 -4.55 10.11 10.63
CA ALA A 190 -4.24 10.31 9.22
C ALA A 190 -5.49 10.67 8.39
N ILE A 191 -6.63 10.03 8.66
CA ILE A 191 -7.92 10.34 8.02
C ILE A 191 -8.38 11.76 8.38
N GLU A 192 -8.30 12.15 9.66
CA GLU A 192 -8.59 13.52 10.12
C GLU A 192 -7.71 14.57 9.41
N ASN A 193 -6.48 14.20 9.03
CA ASN A 193 -5.55 15.03 8.28
C ASN A 193 -5.61 14.78 6.76
N LYS A 194 -6.68 14.17 6.27
CA LYS A 194 -6.99 13.98 4.84
C LYS A 194 -5.92 13.20 4.06
N ILE A 195 -5.39 12.12 4.65
CA ILE A 195 -4.54 11.20 3.90
C ILE A 195 -5.27 10.74 2.61
N PRO A 196 -4.63 10.82 1.42
CA PRO A 196 -5.32 10.55 0.16
C PRO A 196 -5.44 9.05 -0.16
N ALA A 197 -4.54 8.23 0.38
CA ALA A 197 -4.51 6.80 0.14
C ALA A 197 -4.21 6.00 1.44
N LEU A 198 -4.81 4.81 1.54
CA LEU A 198 -4.52 3.83 2.58
C LEU A 198 -4.35 2.45 1.95
N MET A 199 -3.49 1.62 2.52
CA MET A 199 -3.28 0.23 2.12
C MET A 199 -3.72 -0.72 3.22
N THR A 200 -4.47 -1.77 2.85
CA THR A 200 -4.99 -2.78 3.79
C THR A 200 -4.03 -3.95 3.97
N ALA A 201 -3.89 -4.44 5.20
CA ALA A 201 -3.02 -5.57 5.54
C ALA A 201 -3.61 -6.94 5.11
N HIS A 202 -2.72 -7.92 4.90
CA HIS A 202 -3.06 -9.34 4.83
C HIS A 202 -3.00 -9.99 6.21
N VAL A 203 -3.82 -9.51 7.16
CA VAL A 203 -3.89 -9.98 8.55
C VAL A 203 -5.35 -10.26 8.93
N VAL A 204 -5.62 -11.37 9.62
CA VAL A 204 -6.95 -11.72 10.14
C VAL A 204 -7.14 -11.08 11.51
N TYR A 205 -8.27 -10.40 11.72
CA TYR A 205 -8.60 -9.75 12.99
C TYR A 205 -9.82 -10.44 13.59
N SER A 206 -9.59 -11.44 14.45
CA SER A 206 -10.62 -12.38 14.91
C SER A 206 -11.83 -11.70 15.59
N SER A 207 -11.63 -10.52 16.18
CA SER A 207 -12.71 -9.74 16.81
C SER A 207 -13.62 -8.98 15.84
N ILE A 208 -13.25 -8.89 14.56
CA ILE A 208 -14.04 -8.22 13.51
C ILE A 208 -14.44 -9.23 12.43
N ASP A 209 -13.45 -9.91 11.87
CA ASP A 209 -13.64 -10.94 10.84
C ASP A 209 -12.60 -12.05 11.04
N ASN A 210 -13.09 -13.23 11.43
CA ASN A 210 -12.26 -14.41 11.65
C ASN A 210 -12.07 -15.26 10.39
N LYS A 211 -12.72 -14.91 9.28
CA LYS A 211 -12.68 -15.68 8.03
C LYS A 211 -11.69 -15.10 7.03
N TYR A 212 -11.69 -13.78 6.87
CA TYR A 212 -10.91 -13.11 5.83
C TYR A 212 -9.87 -12.16 6.43
N PRO A 213 -8.68 -12.03 5.81
CA PRO A 213 -7.77 -10.95 6.14
C PRO A 213 -8.40 -9.58 5.87
N ALA A 214 -7.91 -8.53 6.52
CA ALA A 214 -8.40 -7.16 6.37
C ALA A 214 -8.59 -6.75 4.91
N SER A 215 -7.60 -6.96 4.05
CA SER A 215 -7.66 -6.68 2.60
C SER A 215 -8.81 -7.33 1.82
N LEU A 216 -9.38 -8.43 2.31
CA LEU A 216 -10.46 -9.18 1.66
C LEU A 216 -11.77 -9.11 2.46
N SER A 217 -11.78 -8.43 3.61
CA SER A 217 -12.92 -8.40 4.52
C SER A 217 -13.79 -7.17 4.27
N LYS A 218 -15.03 -7.40 3.82
CA LYS A 218 -16.05 -6.35 3.74
C LYS A 218 -16.34 -5.71 5.11
N LYS A 219 -16.20 -6.46 6.21
CA LYS A 219 -16.39 -5.91 7.56
C LYS A 219 -15.30 -4.90 7.92
N ILE A 220 -14.08 -5.10 7.45
CA ILE A 220 -12.95 -4.22 7.74
C ILE A 220 -12.87 -3.07 6.72
N VAL A 221 -12.89 -3.38 5.43
CA VAL A 221 -12.75 -2.36 4.38
C VAL A 221 -14.01 -1.51 4.23
N ASN A 222 -15.18 -2.13 4.04
CA ASN A 222 -16.42 -1.37 3.88
C ASN A 222 -16.96 -0.87 5.22
N ASN A 223 -17.26 -1.77 6.16
CA ASN A 223 -18.00 -1.37 7.36
C ASN A 223 -17.16 -0.51 8.30
N LEU A 224 -15.93 -0.93 8.61
CA LEU A 224 -15.04 -0.14 9.47
C LEU A 224 -14.43 1.05 8.73
N LEU A 225 -13.63 0.83 7.68
CA LEU A 225 -12.87 1.93 7.07
C LEU A 225 -13.76 2.93 6.30
N ARG A 226 -14.62 2.47 5.38
CA ARG A 226 -15.52 3.38 4.64
C ARG A 226 -16.62 3.97 5.52
N ASN A 227 -17.36 3.12 6.23
CA ASN A 227 -18.61 3.56 6.85
C ASN A 227 -18.44 4.09 8.27
N GLU A 228 -17.62 3.45 9.10
CA GLU A 228 -17.41 3.88 10.48
C GLU A 228 -16.40 5.03 10.55
N LEU A 229 -15.22 4.88 9.93
CA LEU A 229 -14.16 5.89 9.92
C LEU A 229 -14.36 6.97 8.84
N LYS A 230 -15.41 6.86 8.01
CA LYS A 230 -15.77 7.83 6.97
C LYS A 230 -14.64 8.12 5.98
N TYR A 231 -13.81 7.12 5.67
CA TYR A 231 -12.70 7.30 4.75
C TYR A 231 -13.14 7.21 3.28
N ASP A 232 -12.94 8.30 2.53
CA ASP A 232 -13.33 8.40 1.13
C ASP A 232 -12.16 8.44 0.13
N GLY A 233 -10.92 8.43 0.62
CA GLY A 233 -9.73 8.37 -0.25
C GLY A 233 -9.53 7.00 -0.93
N ILE A 234 -8.39 6.82 -1.59
CA ILE A 234 -8.07 5.58 -2.31
C ILE A 234 -7.73 4.47 -1.31
N ILE A 235 -8.26 3.27 -1.54
CA ILE A 235 -7.86 2.05 -0.83
C ILE A 235 -7.10 1.12 -1.77
N PHE A 236 -5.84 0.87 -1.44
CA PHE A 236 -5.02 -0.16 -2.05
C PHE A 236 -5.13 -1.48 -1.25
N SER A 237 -5.17 -2.61 -1.95
CA SER A 237 -4.74 -3.86 -1.32
C SER A 237 -3.22 -3.86 -1.15
N ASP A 238 -2.69 -4.64 -0.21
CA ASP A 238 -1.30 -5.11 -0.33
C ASP A 238 -1.20 -6.13 -1.49
N ASP A 239 0.02 -6.60 -1.82
CA ASP A 239 0.25 -7.50 -2.95
C ASP A 239 -0.46 -8.84 -2.80
N LEU A 240 -1.48 -9.08 -3.63
CA LEU A 240 -2.27 -10.30 -3.54
C LEU A 240 -1.49 -11.58 -3.91
N LEU A 241 -0.29 -11.46 -4.47
CA LEU A 241 0.59 -12.61 -4.69
C LEU A 241 1.40 -13.04 -3.45
N MET A 242 1.29 -12.32 -2.33
CA MET A 242 1.88 -12.74 -1.07
C MET A 242 1.30 -14.09 -0.60
N LYS A 243 2.14 -14.90 0.07
CA LYS A 243 1.76 -16.25 0.51
C LYS A 243 0.59 -16.28 1.49
N ALA A 244 0.41 -15.22 2.28
CA ALA A 244 -0.77 -15.04 3.13
C ALA A 244 -2.10 -15.17 2.36
N ILE A 245 -2.11 -14.83 1.06
CA ILE A 245 -3.29 -14.94 0.19
C ILE A 245 -3.20 -16.17 -0.70
N THR A 246 -2.10 -16.36 -1.42
CA THR A 246 -1.98 -17.42 -2.44
C THR A 246 -1.97 -18.84 -1.89
N ASN A 247 -1.63 -19.03 -0.60
CA ASN A 247 -1.79 -20.33 0.07
C ASN A 247 -3.26 -20.65 0.41
N GLN A 248 -4.14 -19.65 0.44
CA GLN A 248 -5.52 -19.78 0.91
C GLN A 248 -6.52 -19.87 -0.25
N MET A 249 -6.26 -19.17 -1.35
CA MET A 249 -7.19 -19.08 -2.48
C MET A 249 -6.48 -18.68 -3.78
N LYS A 250 -7.21 -18.81 -4.88
CA LYS A 250 -6.74 -18.37 -6.19
C LYS A 250 -6.73 -16.84 -6.27
N ILE A 251 -5.79 -16.30 -7.05
CA ILE A 251 -5.58 -14.86 -7.18
C ILE A 251 -6.80 -14.13 -7.75
N GLU A 252 -7.52 -14.78 -8.66
CA GLU A 252 -8.73 -14.27 -9.29
C GLU A 252 -9.87 -14.10 -8.29
N GLU A 253 -9.98 -15.04 -7.33
CA GLU A 253 -10.95 -15.00 -6.24
C GLU A 253 -10.57 -13.94 -5.21
N ALA A 254 -9.28 -13.84 -4.86
CA ALA A 254 -8.76 -12.81 -3.97
C ALA A 254 -9.00 -11.40 -4.51
N ALA A 255 -8.74 -11.18 -5.81
CA ALA A 255 -8.99 -9.89 -6.46
C ALA A 255 -10.49 -9.53 -6.40
N LEU A 256 -11.37 -10.47 -6.73
CA LEU A 256 -12.82 -10.23 -6.66
C LEU A 256 -13.27 -9.92 -5.22
N LEU A 257 -12.74 -10.64 -4.23
CA LEU A 257 -13.04 -10.39 -2.82
C LEU A 257 -12.55 -9.01 -2.36
N ALA A 258 -11.34 -8.59 -2.75
CA ALA A 258 -10.80 -7.27 -2.42
C ALA A 258 -11.69 -6.13 -2.97
N LEU A 259 -12.11 -6.22 -4.24
CA LEU A 259 -13.00 -5.23 -4.85
C LEU A 259 -14.38 -5.21 -4.19
N ASN A 260 -14.94 -6.38 -3.89
CA ASN A 260 -16.23 -6.49 -3.20
C ASN A 260 -16.15 -6.06 -1.72
N ALA A 261 -14.97 -6.17 -1.10
CA ALA A 261 -14.70 -5.61 0.22
C ALA A 261 -14.65 -4.08 0.20
N GLY A 262 -14.25 -3.48 -0.92
CA GLY A 262 -14.28 -2.02 -1.15
C GLY A 262 -12.91 -1.38 -1.37
N SER A 263 -11.87 -2.18 -1.65
CA SER A 263 -10.61 -1.66 -2.20
C SER A 263 -10.88 -1.02 -3.55
N ASP A 264 -10.16 0.06 -3.89
CA ASP A 264 -10.24 0.79 -5.17
C ASP A 264 -9.19 0.29 -6.19
N MET A 265 -8.02 -0.11 -5.69
CA MET A 265 -6.91 -0.59 -6.50
C MET A 265 -6.30 -1.86 -5.90
N ILE A 266 -6.05 -2.84 -6.75
CA ILE A 266 -5.48 -4.14 -6.36
C ILE A 266 -4.05 -4.22 -6.84
N LEU A 267 -3.14 -4.62 -5.95
CA LEU A 267 -1.77 -4.92 -6.30
C LEU A 267 -1.65 -6.40 -6.67
N VAL A 268 -1.14 -6.64 -7.88
CA VAL A 268 -0.71 -7.97 -8.36
C VAL A 268 0.70 -7.78 -8.93
N CYS A 269 1.71 -8.05 -8.13
CA CYS A 269 3.09 -7.72 -8.48
C CYS A 269 3.76 -8.85 -9.29
N LYS A 270 4.89 -8.55 -9.96
CA LYS A 270 5.80 -9.53 -10.60
C LYS A 270 5.24 -10.39 -11.75
N ASP A 271 4.19 -11.19 -11.55
CA ASP A 271 3.72 -12.24 -12.46
C ASP A 271 2.62 -11.73 -13.42
N MET A 272 2.97 -11.63 -14.71
CA MET A 272 2.09 -11.10 -15.75
C MET A 272 0.96 -12.08 -16.14
N ASP A 273 1.15 -13.38 -15.98
CA ASP A 273 0.09 -14.34 -16.25
C ASP A 273 -0.98 -14.28 -15.17
N CYS A 274 -0.58 -14.14 -13.91
CA CYS A 274 -1.51 -13.85 -12.82
C CYS A 274 -2.27 -12.53 -13.05
N GLN A 275 -1.59 -11.47 -13.49
CA GLN A 275 -2.22 -10.18 -13.80
C GLN A 275 -3.29 -10.32 -14.90
N LYS A 276 -2.99 -11.02 -16.00
CA LYS A 276 -3.95 -11.27 -17.09
C LYS A 276 -5.16 -12.06 -16.60
N ARG A 277 -4.95 -13.16 -15.86
CA ARG A 277 -6.08 -13.96 -15.33
C ARG A 277 -6.98 -13.16 -14.40
N VAL A 278 -6.41 -12.25 -13.59
CA VAL A 278 -7.20 -11.33 -12.77
C VAL A 278 -8.04 -10.41 -13.64
N ILE A 279 -7.45 -9.74 -14.64
CA ILE A 279 -8.20 -8.87 -15.55
C ILE A 279 -9.32 -9.63 -16.28
N ASP A 280 -9.02 -10.82 -16.82
CA ASP A 280 -10.02 -11.68 -17.48
C ASP A 280 -11.17 -12.02 -16.53
N ARG A 281 -10.86 -12.36 -15.27
CA ARG A 281 -11.89 -12.61 -14.26
C ARG A 281 -12.73 -11.37 -14.01
N LEU A 282 -12.12 -10.20 -13.86
CA LEU A 282 -12.83 -8.95 -13.57
C LEU A 282 -13.71 -8.50 -14.72
N HIS A 283 -13.26 -8.66 -15.96
CA HIS A 283 -14.08 -8.45 -17.16
C HIS A 283 -15.32 -9.35 -17.13
N ASN A 284 -15.15 -10.66 -16.90
CA ASN A 284 -16.27 -11.60 -16.84
C ASN A 284 -17.29 -11.22 -15.76
N VAL A 285 -16.82 -10.87 -14.56
CA VAL A 285 -17.68 -10.48 -13.43
C VAL A 285 -18.42 -9.17 -13.69
N ALA A 286 -17.78 -8.22 -14.38
CA ALA A 286 -18.44 -6.97 -14.79
C ALA A 286 -19.62 -7.23 -15.74
N TYR A 287 -19.47 -8.20 -16.65
CA TYR A 287 -20.57 -8.63 -17.54
C TYR A 287 -21.67 -9.41 -16.81
N THR A 288 -21.33 -10.29 -15.86
CA THR A 288 -22.33 -11.11 -15.14
C THR A 288 -23.03 -10.36 -14.01
N GLY A 289 -22.50 -9.21 -13.58
CA GLY A 289 -23.09 -8.38 -12.53
C GLY A 289 -22.78 -8.84 -11.11
N GLU A 290 -21.81 -9.76 -10.94
CA GLU A 290 -21.31 -10.27 -9.65
C GLU A 290 -20.55 -9.21 -8.83
N LEU A 291 -20.18 -8.07 -9.43
CA LEU A 291 -19.60 -6.91 -8.74
C LEU A 291 -20.69 -6.17 -7.94
N VAL A 292 -20.57 -6.23 -6.62
CA VAL A 292 -21.54 -5.65 -5.68
C VAL A 292 -21.31 -4.15 -5.47
N SER A 293 -20.10 -3.65 -5.71
CA SER A 293 -19.69 -2.25 -5.47
C SER A 293 -19.96 -1.30 -6.65
N ARG A 294 -21.11 -1.47 -7.33
CA ARG A 294 -21.50 -0.69 -8.55
C ARG A 294 -21.53 0.84 -8.39
N GLY A 295 -21.53 1.35 -7.15
CA GLY A 295 -21.48 2.80 -6.87
C GLY A 295 -20.09 3.44 -6.94
N ARG A 296 -19.01 2.65 -6.82
CA ARG A 296 -17.61 3.14 -6.97
C ARG A 296 -16.99 2.77 -8.32
N TYR A 297 -17.51 1.71 -8.96
CA TYR A 297 -17.07 1.24 -10.26
C TYR A 297 -18.21 1.41 -11.27
N PRO A 298 -18.26 2.54 -12.00
CA PRO A 298 -19.25 2.69 -13.05
C PRO A 298 -19.04 1.59 -14.10
N PRO A 299 -20.12 1.01 -14.67
CA PRO A 299 -19.98 0.12 -15.83
C PRO A 299 -19.30 0.89 -16.98
N ARG A 300 -18.40 0.21 -17.70
CA ARG A 300 -17.76 0.73 -18.91
C ARG A 300 -18.79 1.02 -20.00
#